data_AF-A0A938E891-F1
#
_entry.id   AF-A0A938E891-F1
#
_cell.length_a   1.000
_cell.length_b   1.000
_cell.length_c   1.000
_cell.angle_alpha   90.00
_cell.angle_beta   90.00
_cell.angle_gamma   90.00
#
_symmetry.space_group_name_H-M   'P 1'
#
loop_
_entity.id
_entity.type
_entity.pdbx_description
1 polymer ?
#
loop_
_entity_poly.entity_id
_entity_poly.type
_entity_poly.pdbx_seq_one_letter_code
_entity_poly.pdbx_strand_id
1 'polypeptide(L)' 'MPDVPAHLTDPGARDLDRGWMRTNACGLVPERWFHEGGCRRWLTLLRDTASDRVLEAPDAPLSR' A
#
# COMPACT_ATOMS: atom_id res chain seq x y z
N MET A 1 8.47 4.76 3.61
CA MET A 1 9.06 4.89 2.26
C MET A 1 9.30 3.47 1.74
N PRO A 2 9.15 3.17 0.43
CA PRO A 2 9.45 1.83 -0.09
C PRO A 2 10.88 1.44 0.29
N ASP A 3 11.07 0.22 0.77
CA ASP A 3 12.41 -0.28 1.09
C ASP A 3 13.13 -0.62 -0.22
N VAL A 4 14.23 0.09 -0.47
CA VAL A 4 15.05 -0.12 -1.67
C VAL A 4 16.02 -1.24 -1.37
N PRO A 5 16.07 -2.33 -2.17
CA PRO A 5 16.97 -3.44 -1.93
C PRO A 5 18.43 -2.99 -1.75
N ALA A 6 19.08 -3.47 -0.68
CA ALA A 6 20.44 -3.04 -0.32
C ALA A 6 21.51 -3.37 -1.38
N HIS A 7 21.23 -4.32 -2.28
CA HIS A 7 22.14 -4.69 -3.37
C HIS A 7 22.14 -3.67 -4.53
N LEU A 8 21.15 -2.77 -4.60
CA LEU A 8 21.16 -1.66 -5.56
C LEU A 8 22.05 -0.55 -4.99
N THR A 9 23.27 -0.44 -5.50
CA THR A 9 24.26 0.55 -5.06
C THR A 9 24.30 1.78 -5.96
N ASP A 10 23.94 1.65 -7.25
CA ASP A 10 23.86 2.77 -8.19
C ASP A 10 22.72 3.75 -7.81
N PRO A 11 22.98 5.06 -7.65
CA PRO A 11 21.95 6.02 -7.28
C PRO A 11 20.74 6.05 -8.22
N GLY A 12 20.96 5.95 -9.53
CA GLY A 12 19.89 5.97 -10.52
C GLY A 12 18.98 4.74 -10.41
N ALA A 13 19.56 3.56 -10.28
CA ALA A 13 18.83 2.32 -10.03
C ALA A 13 18.00 2.39 -8.74
N ARG A 14 18.53 3.00 -7.68
CA ARG A 14 17.79 3.19 -6.43
C ARG A 14 16.61 4.14 -6.58
N ASP A 15 16.74 5.19 -7.38
CA ASP A 15 15.65 6.13 -7.64
C ASP A 15 14.56 5.50 -8.51
N LEU A 16 14.94 4.68 -9.49
CA LEU A 16 14.00 3.86 -10.27
C LEU A 16 13.24 2.87 -9.39
N ASP A 17 13.91 2.23 -8.43
CA ASP A 17 13.24 1.33 -7.49
C ASP A 17 12.21 2.07 -6.61
N ARG A 18 12.61 3.18 -5.97
CA ARG A 18 11.69 4.01 -5.15
C ARG A 18 10.47 4.48 -5.93
N GLY A 19 10.67 4.97 -7.14
CA GLY A 19 9.61 5.58 -7.93
C GLY A 19 8.61 4.55 -8.44
N TRP A 20 9.10 3.39 -8.91
CA TRP A 20 8.30 2.49 -9.76
C TRP A 20 8.07 1.10 -9.18
N MET A 21 8.85 0.63 -8.21
CA MET A 21 8.66 -0.71 -7.64
C MET A 21 7.72 -0.67 -6.43
N ARG A 22 6.73 -1.58 -6.40
CA ARG A 22 5.74 -1.74 -5.32
C ARG A 22 5.53 -3.22 -5.05
N THR A 23 5.16 -3.56 -3.82
CA THR A 23 4.75 -4.91 -3.45
C THR A 23 3.47 -5.30 -4.19
N ASN A 24 3.44 -6.51 -4.75
CA ASN A 24 2.29 -7.06 -5.46
C ASN A 24 2.11 -8.54 -5.09
N ALA A 25 1.97 -8.83 -3.79
CA ALA A 25 1.76 -10.19 -3.34
C ALA A 25 0.35 -10.68 -3.71
N CYS A 26 0.23 -11.96 -4.09
CA CYS A 26 -1.04 -12.68 -4.08
C CYS A 26 -1.26 -13.18 -2.65
N GLY A 27 -2.15 -12.53 -1.90
CA GLY A 27 -2.31 -12.72 -0.47
C GLY A 27 -2.43 -11.38 0.27
N LEU A 28 -1.95 -11.31 1.52
CA LEU A 28 -2.09 -10.12 2.34
C LEU A 28 -1.25 -8.94 1.80
N VAL A 29 -1.92 -7.83 1.50
CA VAL A 29 -1.29 -6.58 1.05
C VAL A 29 -1.85 -5.39 1.84
N PRO A 30 -0.98 -4.53 2.43
CA PRO A 30 -1.40 -3.24 2.94
C PRO A 30 -1.61 -2.27 1.78
N GLU A 31 -2.83 -1.78 1.64
CA GLU A 31 -3.24 -0.89 0.54
C GLU A 31 -3.67 0.47 1.05
N ARG A 32 -3.57 1.49 0.18
CA ARG A 32 -4.10 2.83 0.44
C ARG A 32 -5.24 3.14 -0.51
N TRP A 33 -6.40 3.44 0.04
CA TRP A 33 -7.60 3.76 -0.71
C TRP A 33 -7.98 5.22 -0.45
N PHE A 34 -8.50 5.89 -1.48
CA PHE A 34 -9.02 7.25 -1.35
C PHE A 34 -10.54 7.22 -1.42
N HIS A 35 -11.20 7.69 -0.37
CA HIS A 35 -12.66 7.71 -0.30
C HIS A 35 -13.23 8.91 -1.08
N GLU A 36 -13.12 8.83 -2.40
CA GLU A 36 -13.51 9.88 -3.34
C GLU A 36 -14.99 10.26 -3.18
N GLY A 37 -15.89 9.28 -3.21
CA GLY A 37 -17.34 9.49 -3.12
C GLY A 37 -17.86 9.90 -1.73
N GLY A 38 -16.98 10.23 -0.78
CA GLY A 38 -17.37 10.54 0.59
C GLY A 38 -16.45 11.55 1.25
N CYS A 39 -15.78 11.14 2.33
CA CYS A 39 -15.04 12.06 3.20
C CYS A 39 -13.75 12.62 2.58
N ARG A 40 -13.35 12.19 1.38
CA ARG A 40 -12.14 12.64 0.67
C ARG A 40 -10.87 12.49 1.51
N ARG A 41 -10.78 11.38 2.25
CA ARG A 41 -9.62 11.00 3.06
C ARG A 41 -9.01 9.73 2.53
N TRP A 42 -7.71 9.61 2.74
CA TRP A 42 -6.98 8.37 2.56
C TRP A 42 -7.21 7.46 3.77
N LEU A 43 -7.28 6.16 3.50
CA LEU A 43 -7.31 5.11 4.50
C LEU A 43 -6.27 4.05 4.15
N THR A 44 -5.63 3.48 5.16
CA THR A 44 -4.81 2.28 5.02
C THR A 44 -5.63 1.08 5.45
N LEU A 45 -5.63 0.01 4.66
CA LEU A 45 -6.29 -1.25 5.01
C LEU A 45 -5.41 -2.46 4.68
N LEU A 46 -5.67 -3.58 5.34
CA LEU A 46 -5.08 -4.88 5.02
C LEU A 46 -6.12 -5.73 4.30
N ARG A 47 -5.80 -6.11 3.06
CA ARG A 47 -6.68 -6.95 2.22
C ARG A 47 -5.93 -8.20 1.77
N ASP A 48 -6.61 -9.34 1.78
CA ASP A 48 -6.17 -10.52 1.05
C ASP A 48 -6.54 -10.36 -0.43
N THR A 49 -5.54 -10.16 -1.30
CA THR A 49 -5.70 -9.97 -2.74
C THR A 49 -6.04 -11.25 -3.50
N ALA A 50 -5.91 -12.42 -2.87
CA ALA A 50 -6.31 -13.69 -3.47
C ALA A 50 -7.82 -13.94 -3.35
N SER A 51 -8.47 -13.36 -2.33
CA SER A 51 -9.89 -13.59 -2.03
C SER A 51 -10.74 -12.32 -1.89
N ASP A 52 -10.14 -11.15 -2.11
CA ASP A 52 -10.73 -9.82 -1.91
C ASP A 52 -11.28 -9.54 -0.50
N ARG A 53 -10.82 -10.26 0.53
CA ARG A 53 -11.29 -10.07 1.91
C ARG A 53 -10.52 -8.94 2.60
N VAL A 54 -11.25 -7.94 3.10
CA VAL A 54 -10.69 -6.89 3.97
C VAL A 54 -10.66 -7.40 5.41
N LEU A 55 -9.48 -7.37 6.04
CA LEU A 55 -9.24 -7.94 7.37
C LEU A 55 -9.12 -6.87 8.45
N GLU A 56 -8.47 -5.75 8.14
CA GLU A 56 -8.25 -4.65 9.07
C GLU A 56 -8.26 -3.30 8.34
N ALA A 57 -8.78 -2.26 8.98
CA ALA A 57 -8.66 -0.87 8.52
C ALA A 57 -8.37 0.04 9.72
N PRO A 58 -7.10 0.17 10.13
CA PRO A 58 -6.72 0.89 11.36
C PRO A 58 -7.14 2.37 11.35
N ASP A 59 -7.24 2.96 10.15
CA ASP A 59 -7.60 4.36 9.92
C ASP A 59 -9.10 4.56 9.60
N ALA A 60 -9.92 3.51 9.65
CA ALA A 60 -11.34 3.64 9.35
C ALA A 60 -12.02 4.52 10.42
N PRO A 61 -12.81 5.54 10.03
CA PRO A 61 -13.56 6.32 11.00
C PRO A 61 -14.50 5.38 11.78
N LEU A 62 -14.49 5.50 13.10
CA LEU A 62 -15.48 4.83 13.95
C LEU A 62 -16.87 5.20 13.44
N SER A 63 -17.68 4.20 13.09
CA SER A 63 -19.08 4.41 12.74
C SER A 63 -19.77 5.08 13.93
N ARG A 64 -20.42 6.22 13.69
CA ARG A 64 -21.32 6.86 14.67
C ARG A 64 -22.56 6.01 14.88
#